data_AF-A0A937EZN3-F1
#
_entry.id   AF-A0A937EZN3-F1
#
_cell.length_a   1.000
_cell.length_b   1.000
_cell.length_c   1.000
_cell.angle_alpha   90.00
_cell.angle_beta   90.00
_cell.angle_gamma   90.00
#
_symmetry.space_group_name_H-M   'P 1'
#
loop_
_entity.id
_entity.type
_entity.pdbx_description
1 polymer ?
#
loop_
_entity_poly.entity_id
_entity_poly.type
_entity_poly.pdbx_seq_one_letter_code
_entity_poly.pdbx_strand_id
1 'polypeptide(L)'
;MIESLRRWGGRFAQAPIVAVTPRFGLPISERTRRIFKEFDVEYIHYQANHSYTWLPYVNKPEALCTIEKQVSTEYIGWLDSDLLIVNEPEQLFLSNNEDFVACAADKNVGSRGLGDPFEPYWNAICKAIGININELPWVTTAAESERIRLSWNSGIFVYRRRTGFGKDYLNTCLRLIDAKLVPNTEGYFSIGMNEQIGLGLAMFKAKLNWRALPFSHNFTVTPRTQDGHLCNQEQLKTAKILHYHDSMLPEHWDKFLNLLQATYPAVADWLIQVGAMKSCAPLPCKLMSKVLDRYRTQRDTEYRKACIPV
;
A
#
# COMPACT_ATOMS: atom_id res chain seq x y z
N MET A 1 -5.27 11.91 -5.33
CA MET A 1 -6.07 10.98 -4.52
C MET A 1 -7.38 11.57 -3.99
N ILE A 2 -7.39 12.46 -2.98
CA ILE A 2 -8.65 12.90 -2.34
C ILE A 2 -9.64 13.53 -3.32
N GLU A 3 -9.20 14.53 -4.08
CA GLU A 3 -10.08 15.19 -5.05
C GLU A 3 -10.62 14.23 -6.11
N SER A 4 -9.80 13.28 -6.58
CA SER A 4 -10.27 12.27 -7.53
C SER A 4 -11.25 11.27 -6.91
N LEU A 5 -11.08 10.90 -5.65
CA LEU A 5 -12.07 10.12 -4.91
C LEU A 5 -13.41 10.88 -4.80
N ARG A 6 -13.38 12.19 -4.48
CA ARG A 6 -14.59 13.02 -4.42
C ARG A 6 -15.29 13.15 -5.78
N ARG A 7 -14.55 13.18 -6.89
CA ARG A 7 -15.08 13.34 -8.26
C ARG A 7 -15.58 12.04 -8.89
N TRP A 8 -14.78 10.97 -8.80
CA TRP A 8 -15.02 9.71 -9.54
C TRP A 8 -15.25 8.51 -8.62
N GLY A 9 -15.18 8.67 -7.30
CA GLY A 9 -15.39 7.59 -6.35
C GLY A 9 -16.85 7.12 -6.23
N GLY A 10 -17.78 7.74 -6.94
CA GLY A 10 -19.20 7.38 -6.93
C GLY A 10 -19.75 7.35 -5.51
N ARG A 11 -20.25 6.20 -5.05
CA ARG A 11 -20.74 6.05 -3.67
C ARG A 11 -19.69 6.30 -2.58
N PHE A 12 -18.39 6.19 -2.89
CA PHE A 12 -17.31 6.52 -1.95
C PHE A 12 -16.96 8.03 -1.93
N ALA A 13 -17.54 8.83 -2.82
CA ALA A 13 -17.23 10.25 -2.93
C ALA A 13 -17.51 11.02 -1.63
N GLN A 14 -18.40 10.53 -0.77
CA GLN A 14 -18.73 11.16 0.53
C GLN A 14 -18.20 10.37 1.74
N ALA A 15 -17.34 9.37 1.53
CA ALA A 15 -16.76 8.62 2.64
C ALA A 15 -15.90 9.54 3.53
N PRO A 16 -15.94 9.39 4.87
CA PRO A 16 -14.99 10.07 5.75
C PRO A 16 -13.56 9.69 5.40
N ILE A 17 -12.64 10.66 5.41
CA ILE A 17 -11.23 10.43 5.11
C ILE A 17 -10.40 10.89 6.30
N VAL A 18 -9.53 10.01 6.78
CA VAL A 18 -8.55 10.34 7.81
C VAL A 18 -7.14 10.18 7.24
N ALA A 19 -6.38 11.26 7.25
CA ALA A 19 -4.96 11.26 6.91
C ALA A 19 -4.13 11.12 8.19
N VAL A 20 -3.26 10.13 8.25
CA VAL A 20 -2.48 9.82 9.45
C VAL A 20 -0.98 9.97 9.20
N THR A 21 -0.29 10.67 10.09
CA THR A 21 1.17 10.69 10.16
C THR A 21 1.59 10.12 11.51
N PRO A 22 1.93 8.81 11.61
CA PRO A 22 2.23 8.15 12.88
C PRO A 22 3.73 8.15 13.22
N ARG A 23 4.47 9.15 12.74
CA ARG A 23 5.93 9.19 12.83
C ARG A 23 6.46 10.57 13.16
N PHE A 24 7.66 10.57 13.75
CA PHE A 24 8.46 11.78 13.85
C PHE A 24 8.93 12.22 12.44
N GLY A 25 8.83 13.52 12.18
CA GLY A 25 9.23 14.09 10.91
C GLY A 25 8.69 15.49 10.73
N LEU A 26 8.89 16.02 9.53
CA LEU A 26 8.33 17.30 9.15
C LEU A 26 6.80 17.25 9.21
N PRO A 27 6.14 18.33 9.67
CA PRO A 27 4.71 18.46 9.50
C PRO A 27 4.35 18.53 8.01
N ILE A 28 3.14 18.11 7.67
CA ILE A 28 2.58 18.37 6.35
C ILE A 28 2.51 19.88 6.09
N SER A 29 2.66 20.27 4.82
CA SER A 29 2.67 21.67 4.41
C SER A 29 1.34 22.37 4.74
N GLU A 30 1.37 23.70 4.92
CA GLU A 30 0.15 24.49 5.08
C GLU A 30 -0.81 24.31 3.91
N ARG A 31 -0.29 24.23 2.68
CA ARG A 31 -1.09 23.97 1.48
C ARG A 31 -1.87 22.66 1.62
N THR A 32 -1.19 21.59 2.04
CA THR A 32 -1.82 20.28 2.27
C THR A 32 -2.89 20.38 3.36
N ARG A 33 -2.64 21.10 4.46
CA ARG A 33 -3.63 21.31 5.53
C ARG A 33 -4.87 22.07 5.06
N ARG A 34 -4.70 23.07 4.20
CA ARG A 34 -5.81 23.81 3.58
C ARG A 34 -6.65 22.89 2.70
N ILE A 35 -6.00 22.08 1.85
CA ILE A 35 -6.67 21.07 1.02
C ILE A 35 -7.43 20.07 1.89
N PHE A 36 -6.82 19.59 2.98
CA PHE A 36 -7.52 18.69 3.91
C PHE A 36 -8.77 19.34 4.50
N LYS A 37 -8.69 20.61 4.93
CA LYS A 37 -9.87 21.34 5.40
C LYS A 37 -10.94 21.52 4.32
N GLU A 38 -10.54 21.81 3.08
CA GLU A 38 -11.45 21.99 1.94
C GLU A 38 -12.22 20.71 1.60
N PHE A 39 -11.58 19.55 1.73
CA PHE A 39 -12.17 18.24 1.41
C PHE A 39 -12.69 17.46 2.61
N ASP A 40 -12.82 18.11 3.76
CA ASP A 40 -13.27 17.52 5.03
C ASP A 40 -12.47 16.25 5.41
N VAL A 41 -11.15 16.39 5.38
CA VAL A 41 -10.19 15.34 5.76
C VAL A 41 -9.72 15.60 7.19
N GLU A 42 -9.98 14.65 8.06
CA GLU A 42 -9.41 14.65 9.41
C GLU A 42 -7.91 14.36 9.31
N TYR A 43 -7.09 15.17 9.99
CA TYR A 43 -5.65 14.96 10.02
C TYR A 43 -5.16 14.64 11.42
N ILE A 44 -4.55 13.46 11.56
CA ILE A 44 -3.99 12.98 12.82
C ILE A 44 -2.48 12.87 12.69
N HIS A 45 -1.77 13.56 13.58
CA HIS A 45 -0.32 13.47 13.70
C HIS A 45 0.03 13.04 15.12
N TYR A 46 0.75 11.93 15.24
CA TYR A 46 1.35 11.48 16.49
C TYR A 46 2.67 10.77 16.22
N GLN A 47 3.43 10.51 17.27
CA GLN A 47 4.64 9.69 17.19
C GLN A 47 4.34 8.32 17.79
N ALA A 48 4.44 7.27 16.99
CA ALA A 48 4.30 5.91 17.49
C ALA A 48 5.38 5.60 18.54
N ASN A 49 5.04 4.75 19.52
CA ASN A 49 5.90 4.41 20.64
C ASN A 49 6.36 2.95 20.56
N HIS A 50 7.27 2.66 19.64
CA HIS A 50 7.91 1.35 19.52
C HIS A 50 9.33 1.48 18.92
N SER A 51 10.14 0.42 19.03
CA SER A 51 11.57 0.43 18.65
C SER A 51 11.86 0.54 17.14
N TYR A 52 10.81 0.52 16.32
CA TYR A 52 10.88 0.49 14.86
C TYR A 52 10.33 1.76 14.20
N THR A 53 10.18 2.85 14.93
CA THR A 53 9.70 4.15 14.40
C THR A 53 10.58 4.74 13.29
N TRP A 54 11.81 4.25 13.16
CA TRP A 54 12.72 4.56 12.05
C TRP A 54 12.35 3.84 10.75
N LEU A 55 11.60 2.75 10.81
CA LEU A 55 11.24 1.92 9.67
C LEU A 55 9.88 2.37 9.09
N PRO A 56 9.82 2.91 7.86
CA PRO A 56 8.58 3.50 7.35
C PRO A 56 7.43 2.51 7.16
N TYR A 57 7.74 1.21 7.03
CA TYR A 57 6.78 0.14 6.75
C TYR A 57 5.85 -0.19 7.92
N VAL A 58 6.18 0.23 9.14
CA VAL A 58 5.28 0.08 10.30
C VAL A 58 4.21 1.18 10.37
N ASN A 59 4.36 2.27 9.61
CA ASN A 59 3.46 3.42 9.73
C ASN A 59 2.03 3.06 9.33
N LYS A 60 1.85 2.24 8.29
CA LYS A 60 0.53 1.83 7.81
C LYS A 60 -0.23 1.00 8.86
N PRO A 61 0.31 -0.13 9.36
CA PRO A 61 -0.37 -0.88 10.42
C PRO A 61 -0.55 -0.05 11.70
N GLU A 62 0.39 0.85 12.03
CA GLU A 62 0.21 1.73 13.20
C GLU A 62 -0.93 2.73 13.06
N ALA A 63 -1.04 3.34 11.89
CA ALA A 63 -2.15 4.24 11.58
C ALA A 63 -3.49 3.51 11.70
N LEU A 64 -3.59 2.30 11.14
CA LEU A 64 -4.81 1.48 11.21
C LEU A 64 -5.17 1.09 12.65
N CYS A 65 -4.20 0.60 13.43
CA CYS A 65 -4.38 0.28 14.85
C CYS A 65 -4.89 1.48 15.67
N THR A 66 -4.50 2.70 15.28
CA THR A 66 -4.95 3.94 15.94
C THR A 66 -6.36 4.34 15.49
N ILE A 67 -6.61 4.37 14.18
CA ILE A 67 -7.91 4.75 13.61
C ILE A 67 -9.02 3.81 14.06
N GLU A 68 -8.75 2.52 14.11
CA GLU A 68 -9.72 1.50 14.54
C GLU A 68 -10.31 1.76 15.94
N LYS A 69 -9.55 2.43 16.82
CA LYS A 69 -9.98 2.81 18.18
C LYS A 69 -10.80 4.10 18.22
N GLN A 70 -10.72 4.93 17.19
CA GLN A 70 -11.30 6.27 17.17
C GLN A 70 -12.59 6.34 16.36
N VAL A 71 -12.68 5.57 15.28
CA VAL A 71 -13.85 5.59 14.39
C VAL A 71 -14.91 4.59 14.83
N SER A 72 -16.18 4.95 14.62
CA SER A 72 -17.33 4.08 14.88
C SER A 72 -17.81 3.33 13.63
N THR A 73 -17.32 3.69 12.44
CA THR A 73 -17.70 3.08 11.17
C THR A 73 -17.38 1.58 11.15
N GLU A 74 -18.22 0.78 10.52
CA GLU A 74 -18.00 -0.68 10.44
C GLU A 74 -16.89 -1.04 9.47
N TYR A 75 -16.64 -0.21 8.45
CA TYR A 75 -15.66 -0.48 7.40
C TYR A 75 -14.50 0.51 7.50
N ILE A 76 -13.28 0.00 7.38
CA ILE A 76 -12.05 0.79 7.27
C ILE A 76 -11.35 0.40 5.97
N GLY A 77 -11.11 1.40 5.12
CA GLY A 77 -10.34 1.25 3.90
C GLY A 77 -8.99 1.93 4.03
N TRP A 78 -7.93 1.26 3.60
CA TRP A 78 -6.63 1.87 3.38
C TRP A 78 -6.48 2.26 1.91
N LEU A 79 -5.96 3.47 1.68
CA LEU A 79 -5.61 3.99 0.37
C LEU A 79 -4.22 4.63 0.48
N ASP A 80 -3.25 4.14 -0.28
CA ASP A 80 -1.97 4.83 -0.44
C ASP A 80 -2.17 6.23 -1.03
N SER A 81 -1.22 7.13 -0.77
CA SER A 81 -1.35 8.54 -1.17
C SER A 81 -1.17 8.77 -2.67
N ASP A 82 -0.54 7.82 -3.37
CA ASP A 82 -0.22 7.84 -4.80
C ASP A 82 -1.23 7.10 -5.66
N LEU A 83 -2.51 7.26 -5.30
CA LEU A 83 -3.65 6.71 -6.02
C LEU A 83 -4.43 7.80 -6.78
N LEU A 84 -4.91 7.42 -7.96
CA LEU A 84 -5.81 8.19 -8.80
C LEU A 84 -7.08 7.38 -9.06
N ILE A 85 -8.20 7.79 -8.47
CA ILE A 85 -9.50 7.20 -8.72
C ILE A 85 -10.00 7.72 -10.07
N VAL A 86 -10.27 6.82 -11.01
CA VAL A 86 -10.73 7.15 -12.37
C VAL A 86 -12.18 6.72 -12.63
N ASN A 87 -12.72 5.84 -11.78
CA ASN A 87 -14.11 5.40 -11.80
C ASN A 87 -14.50 4.81 -10.43
N GLU A 88 -15.79 4.59 -10.18
CA GLU A 88 -16.28 4.09 -8.89
C GLU A 88 -15.67 2.70 -8.58
N PRO A 89 -14.95 2.53 -7.46
CA PRO A 89 -14.35 1.27 -7.06
C PRO A 89 -15.35 0.38 -6.28
N GLU A 90 -16.44 0.02 -6.94
CA GLU A 90 -17.60 -0.68 -6.36
C GLU A 90 -17.28 -2.00 -5.65
N GLN A 91 -16.21 -2.69 -6.03
CA GLN A 91 -15.82 -3.95 -5.41
C GLN A 91 -15.12 -3.79 -4.05
N LEU A 92 -14.85 -2.56 -3.60
CA LEU A 92 -14.39 -2.27 -2.24
C LEU A 92 -15.49 -2.46 -1.18
N PHE A 93 -16.76 -2.52 -1.58
CA PHE A 93 -17.84 -2.88 -0.66
C PHE A 93 -17.70 -4.34 -0.23
N LEU A 94 -17.70 -4.57 1.08
CA LEU A 94 -17.75 -5.91 1.66
C LEU A 94 -19.21 -6.39 1.71
N SER A 95 -19.45 -7.62 1.23
CA SER A 95 -20.71 -8.31 1.47
C SER A 95 -20.83 -8.73 2.94
N ASN A 96 -22.02 -9.16 3.37
CA ASN A 96 -22.27 -9.56 4.76
C ASN A 96 -21.38 -10.71 5.24
N ASN A 97 -20.87 -11.54 4.33
CA ASN A 97 -20.02 -12.69 4.63
C ASN A 97 -18.53 -12.42 4.37
N GLU A 98 -18.15 -11.19 4.04
CA GLU A 98 -16.76 -10.79 3.83
C GLU A 98 -16.30 -9.88 4.97
N ASP A 99 -15.08 -10.11 5.42
CA ASP A 99 -14.40 -9.32 6.44
C ASP A 99 -13.22 -8.52 5.88
N PHE A 100 -12.70 -8.91 4.69
CA PHE A 100 -11.50 -8.34 4.10
C PHE A 100 -11.48 -8.42 2.55
N VAL A 101 -11.01 -7.36 1.87
CA VAL A 101 -10.71 -7.39 0.42
C VAL A 101 -9.41 -6.67 0.12
N ALA A 102 -8.61 -7.23 -0.79
CA ALA A 102 -7.38 -6.62 -1.31
C ALA A 102 -7.03 -7.20 -2.69
N CYS A 103 -6.15 -6.53 -3.44
CA CYS A 103 -5.58 -7.09 -4.66
C CYS A 103 -4.44 -8.06 -4.32
N ALA A 104 -4.31 -9.15 -5.08
CA ALA A 104 -3.13 -10.02 -4.99
C ALA A 104 -1.85 -9.21 -5.21
N ALA A 105 -0.80 -9.53 -4.48
CA ALA A 105 0.53 -8.99 -4.75
C ALA A 105 1.07 -9.53 -6.08
N ASP A 106 2.03 -8.82 -6.66
CA ASP A 106 2.87 -9.33 -7.75
C ASP A 106 3.73 -10.49 -7.24
N LYS A 107 4.30 -11.29 -8.16
CA LYS A 107 5.08 -12.46 -7.73
C LYS A 107 6.24 -12.05 -6.84
N ASN A 108 7.06 -11.08 -7.25
CA ASN A 108 8.21 -10.56 -6.49
C ASN A 108 8.88 -11.59 -5.55
N VAL A 109 8.76 -11.43 -4.22
CA VAL A 109 9.26 -12.34 -3.17
C VAL A 109 8.22 -13.39 -2.71
N GLY A 110 7.06 -13.44 -3.34
CA GLY A 110 6.05 -14.47 -3.21
C GLY A 110 6.55 -15.83 -3.71
N SER A 111 6.13 -16.88 -3.01
CA SER A 111 6.53 -18.25 -3.34
C SER A 111 5.48 -18.98 -4.19
N ARG A 112 5.92 -19.70 -5.22
CA ARG A 112 5.10 -20.64 -6.01
C ARG A 112 4.99 -22.04 -5.37
N GLY A 113 5.58 -22.25 -4.19
CA GLY A 113 5.59 -23.53 -3.50
C GLY A 113 6.91 -24.28 -3.64
N LEU A 114 6.83 -25.61 -3.54
CA LEU A 114 7.99 -26.49 -3.61
C LEU A 114 8.83 -26.21 -4.87
N GLY A 115 10.12 -25.94 -4.67
CA GLY A 115 11.07 -25.62 -5.74
C GLY A 115 11.19 -24.13 -6.07
N ASP A 116 10.32 -23.26 -5.54
CA ASP A 116 10.52 -21.81 -5.65
C ASP A 116 11.66 -21.34 -4.71
N PRO A 117 12.59 -20.49 -5.17
CA PRO A 117 13.69 -19.96 -4.35
C PRO A 117 13.23 -19.24 -3.08
N PHE A 118 12.00 -18.71 -3.05
CA PHE A 118 11.46 -18.03 -1.87
C PHE A 118 10.72 -18.96 -0.90
N GLU A 119 10.47 -20.23 -1.24
CA GLU A 119 9.75 -21.16 -0.34
C GLU A 119 10.44 -21.36 1.02
N PRO A 120 11.79 -21.48 1.13
CA PRO A 120 12.46 -21.54 2.44
C PRO A 120 12.21 -20.31 3.31
N TYR A 121 12.28 -19.12 2.72
CA TYR A 121 11.96 -17.87 3.37
C TYR A 121 10.50 -17.85 3.85
N TRP A 122 9.55 -18.21 2.98
CA TRP A 122 8.12 -18.30 3.33
C TRP A 122 7.86 -19.29 4.47
N ASN A 123 8.54 -20.44 4.47
CA ASN A 123 8.40 -21.43 5.54
C ASN A 123 8.91 -20.87 6.88
N ALA A 124 10.04 -20.16 6.86
CA ALA A 124 10.62 -19.56 8.06
C ALA A 124 9.77 -18.43 8.65
N ILE A 125 9.25 -17.52 7.81
CA ILE A 125 8.37 -16.44 8.29
C ILE A 125 7.01 -16.98 8.77
N CYS A 126 6.44 -17.99 8.10
CA CYS A 126 5.21 -18.64 8.58
C CYS A 126 5.44 -19.26 9.96
N LYS A 127 6.56 -19.98 10.15
CA LYS A 127 6.96 -20.51 11.45
C LYS A 127 7.11 -19.42 12.51
N ALA A 128 7.73 -18.28 12.17
CA ALA A 128 7.89 -17.15 13.11
C ALA A 128 6.54 -16.55 13.56
N ILE A 129 5.53 -16.57 12.70
CA ILE A 129 4.17 -16.08 12.99
C ILE A 129 3.29 -17.15 13.65
N GLY A 130 3.66 -18.42 13.54
CA GLY A 130 2.90 -19.57 14.04
C GLY A 130 1.84 -20.04 13.05
N ILE A 131 2.12 -19.96 11.75
CA ILE A 131 1.30 -20.45 10.66
C ILE A 131 1.95 -21.69 10.06
N ASN A 132 1.15 -22.72 9.81
CA ASN A 132 1.57 -23.84 8.97
C ASN A 132 1.49 -23.40 7.50
N ILE A 133 2.62 -23.34 6.80
CA ILE A 133 2.67 -22.89 5.40
C ILE A 133 1.75 -23.71 4.48
N ASN A 134 1.51 -24.99 4.80
CA ASN A 134 0.65 -25.85 4.00
C ASN A 134 -0.85 -25.48 4.11
N GLU A 135 -1.23 -24.73 5.14
CA GLU A 135 -2.59 -24.22 5.32
C GLU A 135 -2.80 -22.87 4.63
N LEU A 136 -1.72 -22.20 4.20
CA LEU A 136 -1.86 -20.93 3.47
C LEU A 136 -2.55 -21.17 2.13
N PRO A 137 -3.62 -20.39 1.84
CA PRO A 137 -4.26 -20.41 0.54
C PRO A 137 -3.31 -19.94 -0.56
N TRP A 138 -3.79 -20.10 -1.79
CA TRP A 138 -3.10 -19.63 -2.98
C TRP A 138 -3.90 -18.48 -3.59
N VAL A 139 -3.17 -17.50 -4.13
CA VAL A 139 -3.74 -16.41 -4.92
C VAL A 139 -3.06 -16.38 -6.29
N THR A 140 -3.75 -15.82 -7.27
CA THR A 140 -3.21 -15.60 -8.61
C THR A 140 -2.81 -14.14 -8.74
N THR A 141 -1.55 -13.87 -9.11
CA THR A 141 -1.07 -12.51 -9.33
C THR A 141 -1.79 -11.87 -10.49
N ALA A 142 -2.07 -10.58 -10.38
CA ALA A 142 -2.89 -9.86 -11.34
C ALA A 142 -2.16 -9.61 -12.67
N ALA A 143 -0.89 -9.24 -12.62
CA ALA A 143 -0.10 -8.90 -13.80
C ALA A 143 0.46 -10.14 -14.51
N GLU A 144 1.01 -11.10 -13.75
CA GLU A 144 1.71 -12.26 -14.31
C GLU A 144 0.85 -13.52 -14.41
N SER A 145 -0.36 -13.52 -13.85
CA SER A 145 -1.23 -14.71 -13.76
C SER A 145 -0.57 -15.89 -13.06
N GLU A 146 0.32 -15.62 -12.10
CA GLU A 146 1.07 -16.66 -11.41
C GLU A 146 0.40 -17.07 -10.10
N ARG A 147 0.42 -18.38 -9.80
CA ARG A 147 -0.13 -18.90 -8.55
C ARG A 147 0.94 -18.84 -7.45
N ILE A 148 0.71 -18.00 -6.44
CA ILE A 148 1.62 -17.80 -5.30
C ILE A 148 0.92 -18.06 -3.96
N ARG A 149 1.71 -18.30 -2.90
CA ARG A 149 1.20 -18.28 -1.51
C ARG A 149 0.48 -16.95 -1.25
N LEU A 150 -0.63 -17.00 -0.52
CA LEU A 150 -1.48 -15.85 -0.20
C LEU A 150 -0.63 -14.64 0.26
N SER A 151 -0.60 -13.61 -0.60
CA SER A 151 0.07 -12.34 -0.37
C SER A 151 -0.74 -11.23 -1.02
N TRP A 152 -0.90 -10.12 -0.32
CA TRP A 152 -1.71 -8.99 -0.78
C TRP A 152 -0.84 -7.78 -1.07
N ASN A 153 -1.17 -7.07 -2.14
CA ASN A 153 -0.72 -5.71 -2.30
C ASN A 153 -1.35 -4.87 -1.18
N SER A 154 -0.55 -4.03 -0.52
CA SER A 154 -1.00 -3.25 0.63
C SER A 154 -1.43 -1.83 0.27
N GLY A 155 -1.37 -1.44 -1.01
CA GLY A 155 -1.73 -0.10 -1.45
C GLY A 155 -3.21 0.21 -1.28
N ILE A 156 -4.06 -0.81 -1.43
CA ILE A 156 -5.51 -0.70 -1.30
C ILE A 156 -6.06 -1.97 -0.66
N PHE A 157 -6.79 -1.81 0.44
CA PHE A 157 -7.58 -2.89 1.03
C PHE A 157 -8.70 -2.33 1.92
N VAL A 158 -9.73 -3.12 2.15
CA VAL A 158 -10.84 -2.77 3.06
C VAL A 158 -11.08 -3.93 4.02
N TYR A 159 -11.37 -3.62 5.27
CA TYR A 159 -11.70 -4.62 6.27
C TYR A 159 -12.80 -4.14 7.22
N ARG A 160 -13.43 -5.09 7.92
CA ARG A 160 -14.40 -4.79 8.98
C ARG A 160 -13.71 -4.39 10.28
N ARG A 161 -14.00 -3.20 10.78
CA ARG A 161 -13.46 -2.66 12.03
C ARG A 161 -13.65 -3.64 13.21
N ARG A 162 -14.82 -4.27 13.32
CA ARG A 162 -15.15 -5.20 14.42
C ARG A 162 -14.22 -6.41 14.54
N THR A 163 -13.44 -6.71 13.50
CA THR A 163 -12.47 -7.82 13.51
C THR A 163 -11.22 -7.52 14.34
N GLY A 164 -10.92 -6.24 14.63
CA GLY A 164 -9.69 -5.87 15.32
C GLY A 164 -8.42 -6.00 14.45
N PHE A 165 -8.60 -6.11 13.13
CA PHE A 165 -7.52 -6.44 12.20
C PHE A 165 -6.32 -5.49 12.26
N GLY A 166 -6.51 -4.20 12.51
CA GLY A 166 -5.41 -3.23 12.56
C GLY A 166 -4.34 -3.61 13.60
N LYS A 167 -4.77 -4.13 14.76
CA LYS A 167 -3.87 -4.61 15.81
C LYS A 167 -3.15 -5.89 15.41
N ASP A 168 -3.86 -6.85 14.82
CA ASP A 168 -3.26 -8.12 14.37
C ASP A 168 -2.26 -7.90 13.25
N TYR A 169 -2.56 -6.96 12.34
CA TYR A 169 -1.66 -6.55 11.28
C TYR A 169 -0.36 -5.98 11.83
N LEU A 170 -0.46 -5.00 12.74
CA LEU A 170 0.70 -4.41 13.40
C LEU A 170 1.56 -5.45 14.11
N ASN A 171 0.94 -6.28 14.95
CA ASN A 171 1.66 -7.31 15.69
C ASN A 171 2.36 -8.29 14.75
N THR A 172 1.74 -8.62 13.62
CA THR A 172 2.33 -9.52 12.62
C THR A 172 3.54 -8.88 11.97
N CYS A 173 3.45 -7.62 11.52
CA CYS A 173 4.59 -6.89 10.97
C CYS A 173 5.75 -6.77 11.97
N LEU A 174 5.47 -6.42 13.23
CA LEU A 174 6.49 -6.32 14.27
C LEU A 174 7.18 -7.67 14.49
N ARG A 175 6.43 -8.78 14.53
CA ARG A 175 7.01 -10.12 14.66
C ARG A 175 7.86 -10.52 13.46
N LEU A 176 7.47 -10.15 12.23
CA LEU A 176 8.30 -10.39 11.05
C LEU A 176 9.62 -9.61 11.11
N ILE A 177 9.58 -8.38 11.61
CA ILE A 177 10.77 -7.55 11.84
C ILE A 177 11.65 -8.16 12.95
N ASP A 178 11.05 -8.56 14.07
CA ASP A 178 11.79 -9.18 15.19
C ASP A 178 12.45 -10.51 14.81
N ALA A 179 11.85 -11.25 13.87
CA ALA A 179 12.41 -12.51 13.36
C ALA A 179 13.71 -12.29 12.58
N LYS A 180 13.94 -11.08 12.04
CA LYS A 180 15.14 -10.70 11.29
C LYS A 180 15.47 -11.67 10.13
N LEU A 181 14.45 -12.24 9.51
CA LEU A 181 14.60 -13.16 8.39
C LEU A 181 14.57 -12.35 7.08
N VAL A 182 15.45 -12.69 6.14
CA VAL A 182 15.46 -12.13 4.80
C VAL A 182 15.67 -13.24 3.78
N PRO A 183 15.12 -13.12 2.56
CA PRO A 183 15.31 -14.16 1.56
C PRO A 183 16.78 -14.22 1.13
N ASN A 184 17.33 -15.43 1.03
CA ASN A 184 18.69 -15.69 0.55
C ASN A 184 18.76 -15.67 -0.98
N THR A 185 18.27 -14.58 -1.57
CA THR A 185 18.26 -14.37 -3.01
C THR A 185 18.92 -13.04 -3.32
N GLU A 186 19.95 -13.06 -4.17
CA GLU A 186 20.73 -11.88 -4.51
C GLU A 186 19.83 -10.77 -5.07
N GLY A 187 20.01 -9.53 -4.58
CA GLY A 187 19.20 -8.38 -4.99
C GLY A 187 17.84 -8.24 -4.29
N TYR A 188 17.39 -9.22 -3.51
CA TYR A 188 16.07 -9.20 -2.85
C TYR A 188 16.13 -8.93 -1.34
N PHE A 189 16.92 -7.95 -0.91
CA PHE A 189 16.80 -7.45 0.45
C PHE A 189 15.73 -6.34 0.50
N SER A 190 14.49 -6.71 0.82
CA SER A 190 13.41 -5.74 0.97
C SER A 190 12.60 -5.96 2.24
N ILE A 191 13.01 -5.27 3.31
CA ILE A 191 12.17 -5.11 4.52
C ILE A 191 10.80 -4.51 4.16
N GLY A 192 10.72 -3.78 3.05
CA GLY A 192 9.47 -3.23 2.56
C GLY A 192 8.41 -4.25 2.18
N MET A 193 8.81 -5.47 1.85
CA MET A 193 7.84 -6.53 1.55
C MET A 193 7.22 -7.14 2.81
N ASN A 194 7.82 -6.94 4.00
CA ASN A 194 7.27 -7.47 5.26
C ASN A 194 5.91 -6.86 5.62
N GLU A 195 5.63 -5.66 5.14
CA GLU A 195 4.34 -5.01 5.33
C GLU A 195 3.27 -5.69 4.46
N GLN A 196 3.50 -5.86 3.15
CA GLN A 196 2.60 -6.62 2.26
C GLN A 196 2.42 -8.08 2.67
N ILE A 197 3.51 -8.78 3.01
CA ILE A 197 3.45 -10.16 3.51
C ILE A 197 2.70 -10.20 4.85
N GLY A 198 3.01 -9.26 5.75
CA GLY A 198 2.35 -9.14 7.04
C GLY A 198 0.84 -8.96 6.93
N LEU A 199 0.36 -8.23 5.91
CA LEU A 199 -1.06 -8.02 5.63
C LEU A 199 -1.76 -9.35 5.36
N GLY A 200 -1.21 -10.17 4.46
CA GLY A 200 -1.73 -11.50 4.13
C GLY A 200 -1.70 -12.47 5.31
N LEU A 201 -0.56 -12.56 5.99
CA LEU A 201 -0.40 -13.46 7.14
C LEU A 201 -1.29 -13.08 8.33
N ALA A 202 -1.45 -11.78 8.61
CA ALA A 202 -2.33 -11.30 9.66
C ALA A 202 -3.79 -11.63 9.36
N MET A 203 -4.23 -11.38 8.12
CA MET A 203 -5.60 -11.64 7.69
C MET A 203 -5.93 -13.13 7.81
N PHE A 204 -5.03 -13.98 7.31
CA PHE A 204 -5.17 -15.43 7.39
C PHE A 204 -5.22 -15.93 8.84
N LYS A 205 -4.30 -15.44 9.69
CA LYS A 205 -4.23 -15.83 11.09
C LYS A 205 -5.47 -15.42 11.88
N ALA A 206 -6.05 -14.26 11.58
CA ALA A 206 -7.30 -13.77 12.14
C ALA A 206 -8.54 -14.54 11.60
N LYS A 207 -8.35 -15.46 10.64
CA LYS A 207 -9.40 -16.27 10.00
C LYS A 207 -10.51 -15.41 9.39
N LEU A 208 -10.13 -14.29 8.78
CA LEU A 208 -11.08 -13.38 8.14
C LEU A 208 -11.64 -14.03 6.87
N ASN A 209 -12.93 -13.83 6.60
CA ASN A 209 -13.49 -14.18 5.30
C ASN A 209 -13.05 -13.12 4.29
N TRP A 210 -12.49 -13.54 3.16
CA TRP A 210 -11.88 -12.60 2.23
C TRP A 210 -12.26 -12.85 0.78
N ARG A 211 -12.12 -11.80 -0.03
CA ARG A 211 -12.19 -11.87 -1.49
C ARG A 211 -11.04 -11.09 -2.12
N ALA A 212 -10.42 -11.66 -3.15
CA ALA A 212 -9.45 -10.95 -3.96
C ALA A 212 -10.17 -9.90 -4.83
N LEU A 213 -9.67 -8.67 -4.81
CA LEU A 213 -10.09 -7.63 -5.73
C LEU A 213 -9.49 -7.89 -7.13
N PRO A 214 -10.23 -7.56 -8.21
CA PRO A 214 -9.66 -7.59 -9.54
C PRO A 214 -8.58 -6.50 -9.68
N PHE A 215 -7.70 -6.68 -10.67
CA PHE A 215 -6.60 -5.75 -10.90
C PHE A 215 -7.04 -4.31 -11.16
N SER A 216 -8.26 -4.11 -11.68
CA SER A 216 -8.83 -2.80 -11.93
C SER A 216 -8.94 -1.92 -10.68
N HIS A 217 -8.97 -2.50 -9.48
CA HIS A 217 -9.03 -1.76 -8.22
C HIS A 217 -7.67 -1.38 -7.64
N ASN A 218 -6.56 -1.78 -8.29
CA ASN A 218 -5.21 -1.33 -7.96
C ASN A 218 -4.30 -1.43 -9.19
N PHE A 219 -4.69 -0.76 -10.28
CA PHE A 219 -4.00 -0.91 -11.56
C PHE A 219 -2.69 -0.13 -11.55
N THR A 220 -1.57 -0.85 -11.56
CA THR A 220 -0.23 -0.28 -11.51
C THR A 220 0.10 0.48 -12.80
N VAL A 221 0.41 1.77 -12.69
CA VAL A 221 0.98 2.58 -13.76
C VAL A 221 2.32 3.10 -13.26
N THR A 222 3.40 2.71 -13.93
CA THR A 222 4.76 3.16 -13.66
C THR A 222 5.33 3.83 -14.91
N PRO A 223 6.38 4.67 -14.78
CA PRO A 223 7.12 5.19 -15.93
C PRO A 223 7.61 4.10 -16.89
N ARG A 224 7.99 2.93 -16.37
CA ARG A 224 8.44 1.78 -17.19
C ARG A 224 7.30 1.17 -18.01
N THR A 225 6.10 1.11 -17.44
CA THR A 225 4.92 0.58 -18.15
C THR A 225 4.37 1.54 -19.19
N GLN A 226 4.77 2.82 -19.16
CA GLN A 226 4.38 3.83 -20.16
C GLN A 226 5.16 3.71 -21.48
N ASP A 227 6.31 3.02 -21.49
CA ASP A 227 7.24 2.98 -22.63
C ASP A 227 6.93 1.90 -23.69
N GLY A 228 5.72 1.32 -23.74
CA GLY A 228 5.32 0.38 -24.79
C GLY A 228 4.13 -0.52 -24.47
N HIS A 229 4.03 -1.65 -25.17
CA HIS A 229 2.98 -2.70 -25.10
C HIS A 229 2.76 -3.34 -23.71
N LEU A 230 3.48 -2.89 -22.67
CA LEU A 230 3.38 -3.42 -21.31
C LEU A 230 2.14 -2.89 -20.57
N CYS A 231 1.64 -1.71 -20.94
CA CYS A 231 0.32 -1.27 -20.49
C CYS A 231 -0.74 -1.84 -21.43
N ASN A 232 -1.42 -2.90 -20.99
CA ASN A 232 -2.56 -3.44 -21.71
C ASN A 232 -3.71 -2.42 -21.66
N GLN A 233 -3.90 -1.65 -22.73
CA GLN A 233 -4.91 -0.59 -22.81
C GLN A 233 -6.34 -1.12 -22.57
N GLU A 234 -6.64 -2.35 -23.00
CA GLU A 234 -7.94 -2.96 -22.76
C GLU A 234 -8.15 -3.24 -21.27
N GLN A 235 -7.12 -3.73 -20.56
CA GLN A 235 -7.19 -3.86 -19.10
C GLN A 235 -7.25 -2.49 -18.42
N LEU A 236 -6.48 -1.50 -18.90
CA LEU A 236 -6.48 -0.15 -18.34
C LEU A 236 -7.87 0.47 -18.41
N LYS A 237 -8.64 0.29 -19.50
CA LYS A 237 -10.03 0.78 -19.61
C LYS A 237 -10.97 0.22 -18.54
N THR A 238 -10.63 -0.92 -17.94
CA THR A 238 -11.41 -1.50 -16.84
C THR A 238 -11.07 -0.91 -15.48
N ALA A 239 -9.97 -0.16 -15.37
CA ALA A 239 -9.47 0.36 -14.12
C ALA A 239 -10.48 1.29 -13.43
N LYS A 240 -10.47 1.21 -12.11
CA LYS A 240 -11.22 2.05 -11.18
C LYS A 240 -10.26 2.93 -10.39
N ILE A 241 -9.10 2.37 -10.04
CA ILE A 241 -8.04 3.06 -9.32
C ILE A 241 -6.71 2.77 -10.00
N LEU A 242 -5.96 3.83 -10.29
CA LEU A 242 -4.59 3.75 -10.80
C LEU A 242 -3.61 3.98 -9.65
N HIS A 243 -2.68 3.06 -9.44
CA HIS A 243 -1.53 3.24 -8.57
C HIS A 243 -0.38 3.78 -9.40
N TYR A 244 -0.16 5.09 -9.37
CA TYR A 244 0.58 5.78 -10.43
C TYR A 244 2.10 5.85 -10.23
N HIS A 245 2.68 5.28 -9.17
CA HIS A 245 4.14 5.11 -8.98
C HIS A 245 5.06 6.08 -9.75
N ASP A 246 5.09 7.35 -9.34
CA ASP A 246 5.87 8.45 -9.94
C ASP A 246 5.45 8.95 -11.34
N SER A 247 4.49 8.33 -12.02
CA SER A 247 3.97 8.75 -13.32
C SER A 247 3.38 10.16 -13.35
N MET A 248 2.99 10.72 -12.20
CA MET A 248 2.51 12.10 -12.09
C MET A 248 3.63 13.14 -11.88
N LEU A 249 4.91 12.73 -11.86
CA LEU A 249 6.05 13.65 -11.79
C LEU A 249 6.29 14.33 -13.16
N PRO A 250 6.90 15.53 -13.20
CA PRO A 250 7.05 16.31 -14.42
C PRO A 250 7.74 15.57 -15.58
N GLU A 251 8.74 14.75 -15.27
CA GLU A 251 9.49 13.93 -16.22
C GLU A 251 8.69 12.81 -16.90
N HIS A 252 7.55 12.43 -16.32
CA HIS A 252 6.68 11.34 -16.80
C HIS A 252 5.27 11.81 -17.15
N TRP A 253 5.00 13.10 -16.93
CA TRP A 253 3.68 13.69 -16.98
C TRP A 253 3.01 13.57 -18.34
N ASP A 254 3.70 13.96 -19.41
CA ASP A 254 3.11 13.97 -20.75
C ASP A 254 2.74 12.55 -21.22
N LYS A 255 3.59 11.56 -20.90
CA LYS A 255 3.30 10.15 -21.19
C LYS A 255 2.09 9.66 -20.41
N PHE A 256 2.00 10.01 -19.13
CA PHE A 256 0.86 9.67 -18.29
C PHE A 256 -0.44 10.31 -18.80
N LEU A 257 -0.41 11.59 -19.16
CA LEU A 257 -1.56 12.29 -19.73
C LEU A 257 -2.00 11.68 -21.06
N ASN A 258 -1.07 11.37 -21.96
CA ASN A 258 -1.40 10.74 -23.24
C ASN A 258 -2.09 9.38 -23.04
N LEU A 259 -1.62 8.58 -22.07
CA LEU A 259 -2.24 7.32 -21.69
C LEU A 259 -3.67 7.53 -21.19
N LEU A 260 -3.89 8.53 -20.33
CA LEU A 260 -5.22 8.86 -19.82
C LEU A 260 -6.12 9.48 -20.89
N GLN A 261 -5.61 10.28 -21.82
CA GLN A 261 -6.43 10.83 -22.90
C GLN A 261 -7.05 9.73 -23.75
N ALA A 262 -6.32 8.63 -23.96
CA ALA A 262 -6.78 7.47 -24.72
C ALA A 262 -7.80 6.58 -23.99
N THR A 263 -7.87 6.66 -22.65
CA THR A 263 -8.65 5.70 -21.83
C THR A 263 -9.68 6.37 -20.92
N TYR A 264 -9.36 7.52 -20.36
CA TYR A 264 -10.16 8.33 -19.43
C TYR A 264 -10.05 9.83 -19.77
N PRO A 265 -10.56 10.29 -20.93
CA PRO A 265 -10.37 11.66 -21.40
C PRO A 265 -10.86 12.72 -20.39
N ALA A 266 -12.00 12.49 -19.71
CA ALA A 266 -12.49 13.40 -18.69
C ALA A 266 -11.56 13.54 -17.47
N VAL A 267 -10.82 12.47 -17.12
CA VAL A 267 -9.81 12.52 -16.05
C VAL A 267 -8.57 13.26 -16.54
N ALA A 268 -8.14 13.01 -17.78
CA ALA A 268 -7.02 13.71 -18.39
C ALA A 268 -7.26 15.23 -18.48
N ASP A 269 -8.44 15.64 -18.95
CA ASP A 269 -8.83 17.05 -19.07
C ASP A 269 -8.78 17.76 -17.71
N TRP A 270 -9.25 17.11 -16.64
CA TRP A 270 -9.12 17.65 -15.28
C TRP A 270 -7.66 17.70 -14.83
N LEU A 271 -6.89 16.65 -15.06
CA LEU A 271 -5.48 16.61 -14.67
C LEU A 271 -4.65 17.68 -15.36
N ILE A 272 -4.97 18.05 -16.61
CA ILE A 272 -4.34 19.19 -17.30
C ILE A 272 -4.51 20.49 -16.50
N GLN A 273 -5.67 20.69 -15.87
CA GLN A 273 -5.94 21.87 -15.03
C GLN A 273 -5.18 21.82 -13.70
N VAL A 274 -5.00 20.62 -13.13
CA VAL A 274 -4.26 20.40 -11.88
C VAL A 274 -2.74 20.55 -12.10
N GLY A 275 -2.24 20.02 -13.21
CA GLY A 275 -0.82 19.94 -13.56
C GLY A 275 -0.05 18.82 -12.86
N ALA A 276 1.19 18.61 -13.32
CA ALA A 276 2.11 17.63 -12.73
C ALA A 276 2.40 17.91 -11.25
N MET A 277 2.68 16.85 -10.49
CA MET A 277 3.11 16.99 -9.10
C MET A 277 4.47 17.70 -9.02
N LYS A 278 4.63 18.58 -8.04
CA LYS A 278 5.88 19.32 -7.82
C LYS A 278 6.42 19.06 -6.42
N SER A 279 7.69 18.68 -6.32
CA SER A 279 8.39 18.58 -5.02
C SER A 279 8.88 19.97 -4.59
N CYS A 280 8.03 20.72 -3.91
CA CYS A 280 8.35 22.07 -3.42
C CYS A 280 8.56 22.09 -1.89
N ALA A 281 9.52 21.32 -1.39
CA ALA A 281 9.93 21.44 0.01
C ALA A 281 10.88 22.67 0.21
N PRO A 282 10.63 23.53 1.21
CA PRO A 282 11.56 24.60 1.58
C PRO A 282 12.96 24.06 1.94
N LEU A 283 14.01 24.87 1.78
CA LEU A 283 15.40 24.46 2.07
C LEU A 283 15.61 23.92 3.50
N PRO A 284 15.07 24.55 4.57
CA PRO A 284 15.21 24.00 5.93
C PRO A 284 14.56 22.62 6.07
N CYS A 285 13.40 22.42 5.44
CA CYS A 285 12.72 21.12 5.39
C CYS A 285 13.58 20.08 4.67
N LYS A 286 14.17 20.44 3.52
CA LYS A 286 15.08 19.53 2.80
C LYS A 286 16.29 19.13 3.64
N LEU A 287 16.84 20.04 4.43
CA LEU A 287 17.97 19.75 5.33
C LEU A 287 17.54 18.79 6.45
N MET A 288 16.41 19.06 7.11
CA MET A 288 15.88 18.21 8.17
C MET A 288 15.52 16.81 7.66
N SER A 289 14.89 16.70 6.49
CA SER A 289 14.64 15.40 5.83
C SER A 289 15.94 14.64 5.61
N LYS A 290 17.00 15.29 5.09
CA LYS A 290 18.31 14.65 4.90
C LYS A 290 18.91 14.13 6.22
N VAL A 291 18.75 14.86 7.32
CA VAL A 291 19.23 14.41 8.65
C VAL A 291 18.44 13.17 9.11
N LEU A 292 17.12 13.21 8.99
CA LEU A 292 16.26 12.07 9.33
C LEU A 292 16.54 10.85 8.47
N ASP A 293 16.73 11.05 7.17
CA ASP A 293 17.03 9.98 6.21
C ASP A 293 18.37 9.33 6.56
N ARG A 294 19.40 10.11 6.88
CA ARG A 294 20.69 9.55 7.37
C ARG A 294 20.52 8.68 8.60
N TYR A 295 19.79 9.17 9.61
CA TYR A 295 19.50 8.40 10.82
C TYR A 295 18.77 7.09 10.50
N ARG A 296 17.72 7.15 9.68
CA ARG A 296 16.94 5.97 9.27
C ARG A 296 17.78 4.99 8.47
N THR A 297 18.61 5.46 7.54
CA THR A 297 19.53 4.62 6.76
C THR A 297 20.56 3.94 7.65
N GLN A 298 21.08 4.63 8.68
CA GLN A 298 21.99 4.02 9.64
C GLN A 298 21.29 2.89 10.42
N ARG A 299 20.10 3.15 10.95
CA ARG A 299 19.30 2.14 11.67
C ARG A 299 18.92 0.95 10.80
N ASP A 300 18.53 1.22 9.55
CA ASP A 300 18.29 0.19 8.55
C ASP A 300 19.53 -0.67 8.35
N THR A 301 20.69 -0.05 8.11
CA THR A 301 21.98 -0.75 7.93
C THR A 301 22.34 -1.64 9.12
N GLU A 302 22.20 -1.12 10.35
CA GLU A 302 22.44 -1.87 11.58
C GLU A 302 21.50 -3.08 11.68
N TYR A 303 20.22 -2.87 11.36
CA TYR A 303 19.24 -3.95 11.33
C TYR A 303 19.58 -5.00 10.27
N ARG A 304 19.97 -4.59 9.04
CA ARG A 304 20.35 -5.52 7.96
C ARG A 304 21.51 -6.43 8.35
N LYS A 305 22.50 -5.89 9.05
CA LYS A 305 23.65 -6.67 9.55
C LYS A 305 23.24 -7.75 10.55
N ALA A 306 22.12 -7.57 11.24
CA ALA A 306 21.58 -8.54 12.19
C ALA A 306 20.58 -9.52 11.55
N CYS A 307 20.28 -9.37 10.25
CA CYS A 307 19.37 -10.27 9.54
C CYS A 307 20.04 -11.60 9.18
N ILE A 308 19.23 -12.65 9.19
CA ILE A 308 19.62 -14.01 8.85
C ILE A 308 19.04 -14.32 7.46
N PRO A 309 19.89 -14.58 6.45
CA PRO A 309 19.43 -15.06 5.15
C PRO A 309 18.85 -16.46 5.28
N VAL A 310 17.68 -16.69 4.66
CA VAL A 310 17.00 -17.99 4.58
C VAL A 310 16.62 -18.30 3.14
#